data_AF-A0A4U6UM02-F1
#
_entry.id   AF-A0A4U6UM02-F1
#
_cell.length_a   1.000
_cell.length_b   1.000
_cell.length_c   1.000
_cell.angle_alpha   90.00
_cell.angle_beta   90.00
_cell.angle_gamma   90.00
#
_symmetry.space_group_name_H-M   'P 1'
#
loop_
_entity.id
_entity.type
_entity.pdbx_description
1 polymer ?
#
loop_
_entity_poly.entity_id
_entity_poly.type
_entity_poly.pdbx_seq_one_letter_code
_entity_poly.pdbx_strand_id
1 'polypeptide(L)'
;MAAAATMDVCSVPYALKNCKLDKHVLGVSPDGRLRFVATGFVARRLLVISSLISQLQGSVHYDSTAGDIRIAVPQIEVTRTNWNTIKLRWFGEKTGTLIFTVGETVSTCSIFALNLASRSLEKLPHGVSYHACRNLCGYEMDRAALLAWLAPQ
;
A
#
# COMPACT_ATOMS: atom_id res chain seq x y z
N MET A 1 27.00 -2.72 18.00
CA MET A 1 26.83 -2.30 16.59
C MET A 1 25.80 -3.23 15.98
N ALA A 2 24.55 -2.80 15.78
CA ALA A 2 23.54 -3.65 15.18
C ALA A 2 23.87 -3.80 13.68
N ALA A 3 23.97 -5.04 13.20
CA ALA A 3 24.19 -5.31 11.79
C ALA A 3 23.06 -4.68 10.97
N ALA A 4 23.42 -3.91 9.93
CA ALA A 4 22.45 -3.40 8.98
C ALA A 4 21.73 -4.60 8.35
N ALA A 5 20.44 -4.77 8.66
CA ALA A 5 19.64 -5.82 8.07
C ALA A 5 19.63 -5.61 6.55
N THR A 6 20.26 -6.52 5.82
CA THR A 6 20.21 -6.55 4.36
C THR A 6 18.75 -6.74 3.97
N MET A 7 18.14 -5.70 3.41
CA MET A 7 16.73 -5.73 2.97
C MET A 7 16.67 -6.39 1.60
N ASP A 8 16.00 -7.54 1.49
CA ASP A 8 15.60 -8.13 0.22
C ASP A 8 14.31 -7.44 -0.25
N VAL A 9 14.40 -6.66 -1.33
CA VAL A 9 13.26 -6.00 -1.95
C VAL A 9 12.76 -6.87 -3.10
N CYS A 10 11.51 -7.35 -3.01
CA CYS A 10 10.89 -8.15 -4.07
C CYS A 10 9.72 -7.38 -4.68
N SER A 11 9.85 -6.95 -5.93
CA SER A 11 8.74 -6.41 -6.70
C SER A 11 7.87 -7.55 -7.21
N VAL A 12 6.71 -7.77 -6.61
CA VAL A 12 5.77 -8.80 -7.06
C VAL A 12 4.74 -8.19 -8.03
N PRO A 13 4.77 -8.54 -9.32
CA PRO A 13 3.76 -8.07 -10.26
C PRO A 13 2.44 -8.79 -9.96
N TYR A 14 1.48 -8.06 -9.38
CA TYR A 14 0.12 -8.57 -9.17
C TYR A 14 -0.86 -7.74 -9.98
N ALA A 15 -1.60 -8.38 -10.87
CA ALA A 15 -2.63 -7.73 -11.67
C ALA A 15 -4.00 -8.26 -11.24
N LEU A 16 -4.77 -7.46 -10.50
CA LEU A 16 -6.19 -7.73 -10.35
C LEU A 16 -6.92 -7.27 -11.60
N LYS A 17 -7.83 -8.12 -12.10
CA LYS A 17 -8.83 -7.74 -13.10
C LYS A 17 -9.52 -6.46 -12.58
N ASN A 18 -9.27 -5.32 -13.22
CA ASN A 18 -9.80 -3.98 -12.91
C ASN A 18 -8.97 -3.04 -11.99
N CYS A 19 -7.79 -3.43 -11.49
CA CYS A 19 -6.92 -2.49 -10.75
C CYS A 19 -5.65 -2.16 -11.57
N LYS A 20 -5.39 -0.87 -11.82
CA LYS A 20 -4.12 -0.45 -12.45
C LYS A 20 -2.98 -0.58 -11.43
N LEU A 21 -1.80 -0.98 -11.90
CA LEU A 21 -0.61 -1.28 -11.09
C LEU A 21 -0.19 -0.17 -10.09
N ASP A 22 -0.55 1.09 -10.34
CA ASP A 22 -0.19 2.23 -9.49
C ASP A 22 -1.14 2.45 -8.29
N LYS A 23 -2.19 1.64 -8.15
CA LYS A 23 -3.25 1.82 -7.13
C LYS A 23 -3.27 0.73 -6.07
N HIS A 24 -2.39 -0.24 -6.20
CA HIS A 24 -2.26 -1.31 -5.24
C HIS A 24 -0.81 -1.72 -5.08
N VAL A 25 -0.48 -2.20 -3.90
CA VAL A 25 0.78 -2.87 -3.61
C VAL A 25 0.46 -4.20 -2.93
N LEU A 26 1.19 -5.23 -3.30
CA LEU A 26 1.10 -6.52 -2.65
C LEU A 26 2.16 -6.59 -1.56
N GLY A 27 1.79 -7.06 -0.38
CA GLY A 27 2.72 -7.31 0.70
C GLY A 27 2.41 -8.56 1.50
N VAL A 28 3.05 -8.72 2.65
CA VAL A 28 2.88 -9.78 3.65
C VAL A 28 2.54 -9.12 5.00
N SER A 29 1.78 -9.80 5.86
CA SER A 29 1.63 -9.38 7.26
C SER A 29 2.68 -10.02 8.14
N PRO A 30 2.92 -9.48 9.36
CA PRO A 30 3.81 -10.12 10.34
C PRO A 30 3.53 -11.61 10.64
N ASP A 31 2.33 -12.11 10.33
CA ASP A 31 1.95 -13.52 10.41
C ASP A 31 2.32 -14.36 9.17
N GLY A 32 3.07 -13.80 8.22
CA GLY A 32 3.51 -14.45 6.99
C GLY A 32 2.47 -14.53 5.88
N ARG A 33 1.28 -13.91 6.04
CA ARG A 33 0.22 -13.98 5.01
C ARG A 33 0.33 -12.87 3.99
N LEU A 34 0.16 -13.18 2.70
CA LEU A 34 0.04 -12.14 1.68
C LEU A 34 -1.16 -11.22 1.95
N ARG A 35 -0.97 -9.93 1.65
CA ARG A 35 -1.91 -8.83 1.82
C ARG A 35 -1.92 -7.93 0.61
N PHE A 36 -3.11 -7.66 0.10
CA PHE A 36 -3.35 -6.71 -0.95
C PHE A 36 -3.68 -5.33 -0.34
N VAL A 37 -2.78 -4.35 -0.53
CA VAL A 37 -3.02 -2.98 -0.08
C VAL A 37 -3.50 -2.14 -1.24
N ALA A 38 -4.65 -1.48 -1.10
CA ALA A 38 -5.25 -0.68 -2.16
C ALA A 38 -6.02 0.52 -1.64
N THR A 39 -6.21 1.50 -2.50
CA THR A 39 -7.04 2.68 -2.24
C THR A 39 -8.47 2.47 -2.73
N GLY A 40 -9.45 2.91 -1.95
CA GLY A 40 -10.87 2.92 -2.30
C GLY A 40 -11.60 4.13 -1.71
N PHE A 41 -12.92 4.17 -1.86
CA PHE A 41 -13.75 5.26 -1.32
C PHE A 41 -14.99 4.73 -0.62
N VAL A 42 -15.35 5.36 0.50
CA VAL A 42 -16.66 5.22 1.15
C VAL A 42 -17.51 6.45 0.81
N ALA A 43 -18.80 6.22 0.50
CA ALA A 43 -19.75 7.28 0.13
C ALA A 43 -19.24 8.26 -0.95
N ARG A 44 -18.37 7.79 -1.85
CA ARG A 44 -17.73 8.55 -2.95
C ARG A 44 -16.83 9.73 -2.53
N ARG A 45 -16.61 9.96 -1.24
CA ARG A 45 -15.87 11.14 -0.72
C ARG A 45 -14.78 10.80 0.27
N LEU A 46 -14.92 9.73 1.04
CA LEU A 46 -13.95 9.39 2.07
C LEU A 46 -12.92 8.42 1.49
N LEU A 47 -11.68 8.86 1.35
CA LEU A 47 -10.57 8.00 0.96
C LEU A 47 -10.36 6.92 2.02
N VAL A 48 -10.24 5.68 1.57
CA VAL A 48 -9.94 4.52 2.41
C VAL A 48 -8.72 3.81 1.86
N ILE A 49 -7.77 3.51 2.75
CA ILE A 49 -6.69 2.56 2.48
C ILE A 49 -7.12 1.22 3.07
N SER A 50 -7.17 0.20 2.21
CA SER A 50 -7.55 -1.15 2.57
C SER A 50 -6.31 -2.04 2.53
N SER A 51 -6.16 -2.94 3.50
CA SER A 51 -5.19 -4.04 3.51
C SER A 51 -6.00 -5.34 3.63
N LEU A 52 -6.01 -6.13 2.56
CA LEU A 52 -6.97 -7.21 2.34
C LEU A 52 -6.26 -8.55 2.13
N ILE A 53 -6.65 -9.57 2.88
CA ILE A 53 -6.25 -10.96 2.68
C ILE A 53 -7.24 -11.65 1.73
N SER A 54 -8.52 -11.32 1.84
CA SER A 54 -9.63 -11.88 1.05
C SER A 54 -9.42 -11.83 -0.47
N GLN A 55 -8.89 -10.72 -0.98
CA GLN A 55 -8.64 -10.51 -2.42
C GLN A 55 -7.65 -11.50 -3.03
N LEU A 56 -6.80 -12.13 -2.22
CA LEU A 56 -5.80 -13.10 -2.67
C LEU A 56 -6.33 -14.54 -2.71
N GLN A 57 -7.46 -14.79 -2.05
CA GLN A 57 -8.09 -16.11 -2.00
C GLN A 57 -9.02 -16.36 -3.20
N GLY A 58 -9.09 -15.44 -4.16
CA GLY A 58 -9.93 -15.57 -5.35
C GLY A 58 -11.43 -15.48 -5.06
N SER A 59 -11.84 -14.98 -3.89
CA SER A 59 -13.25 -14.84 -3.56
C SER A 59 -13.90 -13.78 -4.46
N VAL A 60 -14.92 -14.20 -5.21
CA VAL A 60 -15.74 -13.30 -6.04
C VAL A 60 -16.59 -12.37 -5.16
N HIS A 61 -16.78 -12.73 -3.89
CA HIS A 61 -17.44 -11.91 -2.88
C HIS A 61 -16.45 -11.10 -2.07
N TYR A 62 -16.78 -9.82 -1.88
CA TYR A 62 -16.10 -8.85 -1.04
C TYR A 62 -16.46 -9.05 0.44
N ASP A 63 -16.55 -10.31 0.89
CA ASP A 63 -16.79 -10.60 2.29
C ASP A 63 -15.48 -10.33 3.03
N SER A 64 -15.54 -9.31 3.89
CA SER A 64 -14.40 -8.91 4.72
C SER A 64 -14.00 -10.11 5.57
N THR A 65 -12.83 -10.67 5.30
CA THR A 65 -12.31 -11.79 6.08
C THR A 65 -11.78 -11.29 7.42
N ALA A 66 -11.72 -12.18 8.42
CA ALA A 66 -11.04 -11.90 9.67
C ALA A 66 -9.56 -11.57 9.38
N GLY A 67 -9.18 -10.31 9.55
CA GLY A 67 -7.83 -9.81 9.27
C GLY A 67 -7.75 -8.70 8.21
N ASP A 68 -8.83 -8.44 7.48
CA ASP A 68 -8.94 -7.29 6.57
C ASP A 68 -8.98 -5.98 7.38
N ILE A 69 -8.18 -5.00 6.98
CA ILE A 69 -8.08 -3.69 7.63
C ILE A 69 -8.54 -2.63 6.65
N ARG A 70 -9.35 -1.68 7.13
CA ARG A 70 -9.76 -0.49 6.38
C ARG A 70 -9.51 0.75 7.24
N ILE A 71 -8.73 1.68 6.70
CA ILE A 71 -8.39 2.93 7.36
C ILE A 71 -8.95 4.08 6.55
N ALA A 72 -9.89 4.80 7.13
CA ALA A 72 -10.37 6.06 6.58
C ALA A 72 -9.32 7.15 6.80
N VAL A 73 -9.07 7.94 5.75
CA VAL A 73 -8.07 9.02 5.77
C VAL A 73 -8.77 10.36 5.45
N PRO A 74 -9.61 10.88 6.36
CA PRO A 74 -10.39 12.10 6.11
C PRO A 74 -9.53 13.36 5.95
N GLN A 75 -8.27 13.32 6.39
CA GLN A 75 -7.32 14.44 6.30
C GLN A 75 -6.88 14.72 4.85
N ILE A 76 -7.14 13.78 3.94
CA ILE A 76 -6.79 13.88 2.53
C ILE A 76 -8.06 14.13 1.73
N GLU A 77 -8.21 15.37 1.27
CA GLU A 77 -9.35 15.78 0.45
C GLU A 77 -9.16 15.32 -1.00
N VAL A 78 -9.61 14.10 -1.28
CA VAL A 78 -9.69 13.54 -2.63
C VAL A 78 -11.10 13.03 -2.87
N THR A 79 -11.60 13.26 -4.07
CA THR A 79 -12.90 12.79 -4.55
C THR A 79 -12.70 11.66 -5.55
N ARG A 80 -13.80 10.96 -5.91
CA ARG A 80 -13.75 9.92 -6.92
C ARG A 80 -13.24 10.42 -8.28
N THR A 81 -13.44 11.69 -8.63
CA THR A 81 -13.06 12.23 -9.95
C THR A 81 -11.55 12.49 -10.07
N ASN A 82 -10.89 12.88 -8.99
CA ASN A 82 -9.43 13.08 -8.93
C ASN A 82 -8.71 11.93 -8.20
N TRP A 83 -9.30 10.72 -8.19
CA TRP A 83 -8.69 9.58 -7.51
C TRP A 83 -7.44 9.02 -8.22
N ASN A 84 -7.30 9.29 -9.52
CA ASN A 84 -6.13 8.99 -10.34
C ASN A 84 -4.87 9.74 -9.89
N THR A 85 -5.02 10.76 -9.05
CA THR A 85 -3.92 11.52 -8.45
C THR A 85 -3.28 10.80 -7.27
N ILE A 86 -3.92 9.75 -6.75
CA ILE A 86 -3.38 8.90 -5.70
C ILE A 86 -2.59 7.76 -6.33
N LYS A 87 -1.33 7.62 -5.91
CA LYS A 87 -0.47 6.50 -6.31
C LYS A 87 0.18 5.89 -5.09
N LEU A 88 -0.02 4.60 -4.89
CA LEU A 88 0.69 3.84 -3.86
C LEU A 88 2.11 3.58 -4.34
N ARG A 89 3.09 3.83 -3.47
CA ARG A 89 4.51 3.84 -3.84
C ARG A 89 5.26 2.72 -3.17
N TRP A 90 5.20 2.66 -1.85
CA TRP A 90 5.96 1.70 -1.10
C TRP A 90 5.19 1.23 0.10
N PHE A 91 5.22 -0.04 0.40
CA PHE A 91 4.75 -0.52 1.69
C PHE A 91 5.90 -1.25 2.39
N GLY A 92 6.22 -0.86 3.62
CA GLY A 92 7.26 -1.47 4.43
C GLY A 92 6.62 -2.41 5.43
N GLU A 93 6.76 -3.73 5.26
CA GLU A 93 6.16 -4.72 6.15
C GLU A 93 6.50 -4.49 7.62
N LYS A 94 7.80 -4.44 7.89
CA LYS A 94 8.33 -4.43 9.26
C LYS A 94 7.89 -3.19 10.01
N THR A 95 7.78 -2.08 9.30
CA THR A 95 7.35 -0.79 9.86
C THR A 95 5.84 -0.62 9.81
N GLY A 96 5.12 -1.43 9.02
CA GLY A 96 3.69 -1.24 8.74
C GLY A 96 3.37 0.06 8.01
N THR A 97 4.36 0.67 7.33
CA THR A 97 4.25 2.02 6.78
C THR A 97 4.02 1.99 5.27
N LEU A 98 2.92 2.57 4.83
CA LEU A 98 2.59 2.81 3.44
C LEU A 98 2.99 4.24 3.04
N ILE A 99 3.89 4.36 2.08
CA ILE A 99 4.21 5.60 1.37
C ILE A 99 3.33 5.71 0.13
N PHE A 100 2.66 6.85 -0.01
CA PHE A 100 1.85 7.15 -1.18
C PHE A 100 1.89 8.63 -1.52
N THR A 101 1.55 8.94 -2.77
CA THR A 101 1.54 10.30 -3.29
C THR A 101 0.13 10.72 -3.64
N VAL A 102 -0.19 12.00 -3.41
CA VAL A 102 -1.44 12.65 -3.82
C VAL A 102 -1.11 13.90 -4.64
N GLY A 103 -1.63 14.00 -5.85
CA GLY A 103 -1.46 15.15 -6.75
C GLY A 103 -1.10 14.75 -8.17
N GLU A 104 -1.27 15.67 -9.12
CA GLU A 104 -1.09 15.41 -10.55
C GLU A 104 0.30 15.78 -11.06
N THR A 105 0.85 16.88 -10.56
CA THR A 105 2.11 17.45 -11.05
C THR A 105 3.19 17.39 -9.98
N VAL A 106 4.45 17.43 -10.42
CA VAL A 106 5.62 17.51 -9.54
C VAL A 106 5.50 18.64 -8.52
N SER A 107 4.95 19.79 -8.95
CA SER A 107 4.78 21.00 -8.14
C SER A 107 3.61 20.96 -7.16
N THR A 108 2.64 20.06 -7.34
CA THR A 108 1.44 19.94 -6.49
C THR A 108 1.38 18.64 -5.71
N CYS A 109 2.35 17.74 -5.92
CA CYS A 109 2.36 16.43 -5.31
C CYS A 109 2.79 16.48 -3.85
N SER A 110 1.94 15.96 -2.97
CA SER A 110 2.24 15.72 -1.56
C SER A 110 2.54 14.23 -1.35
N ILE A 111 3.52 13.94 -0.50
CA ILE A 111 3.89 12.58 -0.13
C ILE A 111 3.42 12.33 1.30
N PHE A 112 2.82 11.17 1.54
CA PHE A 112 2.28 10.77 2.82
C PHE A 112 2.87 9.44 3.26
N ALA A 113 3.07 9.30 4.57
CA ALA A 113 3.37 8.05 5.25
C ALA A 113 2.17 7.69 6.14
N LEU A 114 1.55 6.54 5.91
CA LEU A 114 0.48 6.00 6.74
C LEU A 114 0.97 4.74 7.43
N ASN A 115 0.98 4.75 8.75
CA ASN A 115 1.22 3.55 9.53
C ASN A 115 -0.09 2.78 9.71
N LEU A 116 -0.19 1.57 9.18
CA LEU A 116 -1.43 0.78 9.21
C LEU A 116 -1.79 0.28 10.63
N ALA A 117 -0.79 0.07 11.49
CA ALA A 117 -1.00 -0.45 12.85
C ALA A 117 -1.51 0.64 13.80
N SER A 118 -0.82 1.78 13.85
CA SER A 118 -1.17 2.93 14.69
C SER A 118 -2.23 3.84 14.07
N ARG A 119 -2.49 3.69 12.76
CA ARG A 119 -3.39 4.56 11.97
C ARG A 119 -2.93 6.02 11.92
N SER A 120 -1.66 6.29 12.21
CA SER A 120 -1.09 7.63 12.12
C SER A 120 -0.78 7.98 10.67
N LEU A 121 -1.24 9.16 10.24
CA LEU A 121 -0.91 9.74 8.94
C LEU A 121 0.06 10.90 9.13
N GLU A 122 1.17 10.86 8.41
CA GLU A 122 2.17 11.93 8.36
C GLU A 122 2.29 12.45 6.92
N LYS A 123 2.30 13.77 6.76
CA LYS A 123 2.66 14.42 5.50
C LYS A 123 4.17 14.70 5.53
N LEU A 124 4.91 14.11 4.60
CA LEU A 124 6.36 14.32 4.50
C LEU A 124 6.68 15.75 4.02
N PRO A 125 7.77 16.36 4.50
CA PRO A 125 8.13 17.74 4.17
C PRO A 125 8.43 17.93 2.68
N HIS A 126 8.21 19.16 2.19
CA HIS A 126 8.34 19.58 0.77
C HIS A 126 9.75 19.40 0.16
N GLY A 127 10.75 18.97 0.95
CA GLY A 127 12.10 18.64 0.49
C GLY A 127 12.29 17.21 -0.01
N VAL A 128 11.32 16.31 0.21
CA VAL A 128 11.33 14.97 -0.39
C VAL A 128 10.94 15.10 -1.86
N SER A 129 11.92 14.99 -2.75
CA SER A 129 11.71 15.14 -4.19
C SER A 129 10.68 14.12 -4.70
N TYR A 130 9.59 14.61 -5.31
CA TYR A 130 8.67 13.76 -6.08
C TYR A 130 9.41 12.86 -7.07
N HIS A 131 10.53 13.33 -7.65
CA HIS A 131 11.33 12.50 -8.57
C HIS A 131 11.99 11.30 -7.88
N ALA A 132 12.31 11.39 -6.59
CA ALA A 132 12.78 10.25 -5.81
C ALA A 132 11.64 9.25 -5.53
N CYS A 133 10.44 9.75 -5.20
CA CYS A 133 9.30 8.90 -4.87
C CYS A 133 8.54 8.34 -6.09
N ARG A 134 8.59 8.99 -7.26
CA ARG A 134 7.81 8.55 -8.43
C ARG A 134 8.26 7.18 -8.97
N ASN A 135 9.52 6.84 -8.73
CA ASN A 135 10.15 5.58 -9.11
C ASN A 135 10.18 4.59 -7.95
N LEU A 136 9.84 5.03 -6.73
CA LEU A 136 9.68 4.14 -5.60
C LEU A 136 8.33 3.43 -5.76
N CYS A 137 8.39 2.22 -6.32
CA CYS A 137 7.24 1.36 -6.52
C CYS A 137 7.65 -0.04 -6.04
N GLY A 138 7.06 -0.51 -4.94
CA GLY A 138 7.39 -1.83 -4.44
C GLY A 138 6.92 -2.09 -3.02
N TYR A 139 7.49 -3.15 -2.46
CA TYR A 139 7.15 -3.63 -1.15
C TYR A 139 8.42 -4.21 -0.48
N GLU A 140 8.64 -3.87 0.78
CA GLU A 140 9.61 -4.59 1.62
C GLU A 140 8.95 -5.89 2.07
N MET A 141 9.40 -7.04 1.57
CA MET A 141 8.83 -8.35 1.89
C MET A 141 9.86 -9.23 2.57
N ASP A 142 9.46 -10.01 3.56
CA ASP A 142 10.29 -11.14 3.95
C ASP A 142 10.36 -12.17 2.80
N ARG A 143 11.57 -12.35 2.24
CA ARG A 143 11.79 -13.24 1.09
C ARG A 143 11.46 -14.70 1.42
N ALA A 144 11.69 -15.14 2.66
CA ALA A 144 11.39 -16.52 3.05
C ALA A 144 9.88 -16.75 3.14
N ALA A 145 9.14 -15.80 3.70
CA ALA A 145 7.68 -15.83 3.74
C ALA A 145 7.06 -15.83 2.33
N LEU A 146 7.60 -15.03 1.40
CA LEU A 146 7.18 -15.06 -0.01
C LEU A 146 7.29 -16.45 -0.62
N LEU A 147 8.47 -17.05 -0.49
CA LEU A 147 8.76 -18.36 -1.09
C LEU A 147 7.93 -19.46 -0.44
N ALA A 148 7.72 -19.38 0.87
CA ALA A 148 6.84 -20.30 1.59
C ALA A 148 5.39 -20.21 1.11
N TRP A 149 4.88 -19.00 0.82
CA TRP A 149 3.53 -18.82 0.28
C TRP A 149 3.39 -19.34 -1.14
N LEU A 150 4.41 -19.18 -1.98
CA LEU A 150 4.42 -19.67 -3.37
C LEU A 150 4.59 -21.18 -3.51
N ALA A 151 5.05 -21.86 -2.45
CA ALA A 151 5.22 -23.30 -2.47
C ALA A 151 3.86 -24.02 -2.59
N PRO A 152 3.80 -25.19 -3.27
CA PRO A 152 2.59 -26.01 -3.30
C PRO A 152 2.16 -26.37 -1.87
N GLN A 153 0.86 -26.22 -1.59
CA GLN A 153 0.23 -26.66 -0.33
C GLN A 153 -0.01 -28.17 -0.33
#